data_AF-F4Y2S5-F1
#
_entry.id   AF-F4Y2S5-F1
#
_cell.length_a   1.000
_cell.length_b   1.000
_cell.length_c   1.000
_cell.angle_alpha   90.00
_cell.angle_beta   90.00
_cell.angle_gamma   90.00
#
_symmetry.space_group_name_H-M   'P 1'
#
loop_
_entity.id
_entity.type
_entity.pdbx_description
1 polymer ?
#
loop_
_entity_poly.entity_id
_entity_poly.type
_entity_poly.pdbx_seq_one_letter_code
_entity_poly.pdbx_strand_id
1 'polypeptide(L)'
;MTVATTPVETNPIVLRMPPALDMDDDQFFEFCQVNRDLRIERTLDGKIIVMPPTGGETSDRNSDINFQLRLWNRQTKLGKVFESSCGNKAAQWGRSFS
;
A
#
# COMPACT_ATOMS: atom_id res chain seq x y z
N MET A 1 34.94 -7.56 -0.54
CA MET A 1 34.48 -7.36 -1.93
C MET A 1 33.11 -6.72 -1.85
N THR A 2 32.98 -5.44 -2.20
CA THR A 2 31.70 -4.73 -2.16
C THR A 2 31.06 -4.87 -3.52
N VAL A 3 30.03 -5.71 -3.64
CA VAL A 3 29.26 -5.81 -4.88
C VAL A 3 28.42 -4.54 -4.97
N ALA A 4 28.76 -3.68 -5.94
CA ALA A 4 27.91 -2.56 -6.30
C ALA A 4 26.60 -3.12 -6.86
N THR A 5 25.54 -3.05 -6.06
CA THR A 5 24.18 -3.33 -6.52
C THR A 5 23.74 -2.12 -7.32
N THR A 6 23.68 -2.26 -8.64
CA THR A 6 22.97 -1.30 -9.47
C THR A 6 21.50 -1.27 -9.02
N PRO A 7 20.91 -0.10 -8.73
CA PRO A 7 19.48 -0.04 -8.47
C PRO A 7 18.76 -0.47 -9.75
N VAL A 8 18.05 -1.59 -9.71
CA VAL A 8 17.08 -1.89 -10.76
C VAL A 8 15.99 -0.84 -10.62
N GLU A 9 15.79 -0.02 -11.66
CA GLU A 9 14.60 0.83 -11.73
C GLU A 9 13.39 -0.08 -11.75
N THR A 10 12.71 -0.16 -10.61
CA THR A 10 11.46 -0.89 -10.50
C THR A 10 10.34 0.14 -10.59
N ASN A 11 9.78 0.27 -11.80
CA ASN A 11 8.64 1.13 -12.04
C ASN A 11 7.34 0.34 -11.75
N PRO A 12 6.30 1.00 -11.20
CA PRO A 12 5.00 0.36 -11.03
C PRO A 12 4.43 -0.12 -12.37
N ILE A 13 3.82 -1.31 -12.36
CA ILE A 13 3.10 -1.83 -13.52
C ILE A 13 1.63 -1.44 -13.39
N VAL A 14 1.06 -0.83 -14.43
CA VAL A 14 -0.35 -0.42 -14.46
C VAL A 14 -1.12 -1.35 -15.40
N LEU A 15 -2.07 -2.09 -14.84
CA LEU A 15 -2.99 -2.96 -15.57
C LEU A 15 -4.32 -2.22 -15.80
N ARG A 16 -4.80 -2.26 -17.05
CA ARG A 16 -6.10 -1.72 -17.44
C ARG A 16 -7.01 -2.89 -17.77
N MET A 17 -8.02 -3.10 -16.93
CA MET A 17 -8.98 -4.17 -17.13
C MET A 17 -10.06 -3.72 -18.12
N PRO A 18 -10.52 -4.61 -19.03
CA PRO A 18 -11.73 -4.35 -19.79
C PRO A 18 -12.95 -4.39 -18.85
N PRO A 19 -14.05 -3.69 -19.17
CA PRO A 19 -15.23 -3.63 -18.29
C PRO A 19 -15.83 -4.99 -17.92
N ALA A 20 -15.67 -6.00 -18.78
CA ALA A 20 -16.12 -7.37 -18.52
C ALA A 20 -15.34 -8.08 -17.37
N LEU A 21 -14.20 -7.52 -16.94
CA LEU A 21 -13.36 -8.02 -15.86
C LEU A 21 -13.28 -7.03 -14.69
N ASP A 22 -14.17 -6.04 -14.63
CA ASP A 22 -14.26 -5.15 -13.48
C ASP A 22 -14.63 -5.97 -12.24
N MET A 23 -13.85 -5.80 -11.20
CA MET A 23 -14.05 -6.46 -9.92
C MET A 23 -14.76 -5.50 -8.97
N ASP A 24 -15.76 -5.99 -8.23
CA ASP A 24 -16.28 -5.28 -7.07
C ASP A 24 -15.24 -5.24 -5.93
N ASP A 25 -15.62 -4.70 -4.77
CA ASP A 25 -14.68 -4.59 -3.64
C ASP A 25 -14.28 -5.94 -3.05
N ASP A 26 -15.19 -6.92 -3.03
CA ASP A 26 -14.97 -8.23 -2.42
C ASP A 26 -14.12 -9.12 -3.35
N GLN A 27 -14.42 -9.10 -4.65
CA GLN A 27 -13.63 -9.75 -5.68
C GLN A 27 -12.22 -9.18 -5.77
N PHE A 28 -12.08 -7.85 -5.68
CA PHE A 28 -10.76 -7.22 -5.67
C PHE A 28 -9.98 -7.58 -4.39
N PHE A 29 -10.66 -7.66 -3.24
CA PHE A 29 -10.05 -8.11 -2.01
C PHE A 29 -9.56 -9.56 -2.15
N GLU A 30 -10.38 -10.48 -2.66
CA GLU A 30 -9.99 -11.87 -2.92
C GLU A 30 -8.80 -11.95 -3.89
N PHE A 31 -8.81 -11.17 -4.97
CA PHE A 31 -7.69 -11.06 -5.91
C PHE A 31 -6.37 -10.68 -5.19
N CYS A 32 -6.41 -9.71 -4.28
CA CYS A 32 -5.26 -9.36 -3.45
C CYS A 32 -4.88 -10.48 -2.46
N GLN A 33 -5.85 -11.23 -1.92
CA GLN A 33 -5.58 -12.35 -1.01
C GLN A 33 -4.89 -13.53 -1.73
N VAL A 34 -5.23 -13.80 -2.98
CA VAL A 34 -4.55 -14.81 -3.79
C VAL A 34 -3.14 -14.37 -4.16
N ASN A 35 -2.93 -13.07 -4.36
CA ASN A 35 -1.64 -12.47 -4.75
C ASN A 35 -0.96 -11.73 -3.58
N ARG A 36 -0.97 -12.32 -2.38
CA ARG A 36 -0.47 -11.68 -1.13
C ARG A 36 0.99 -11.22 -1.17
N ASP A 37 1.81 -11.83 -2.01
CA ASP A 37 3.22 -11.47 -2.17
C ASP A 37 3.40 -10.19 -3.00
N LEU A 38 2.34 -9.74 -3.70
CA LEU A 38 2.33 -8.54 -4.50
C LEU A 38 1.71 -7.37 -3.72
N ARG A 39 2.27 -6.17 -3.93
CA ARG A 39 1.67 -4.93 -3.45
C ARG A 39 0.73 -4.39 -4.51
N ILE A 40 -0.55 -4.68 -4.36
CA ILE A 40 -1.59 -4.35 -5.33
C ILE A 40 -2.45 -3.20 -4.80
N GLU A 41 -2.63 -2.16 -5.62
CA GLU A 41 -3.51 -1.02 -5.35
C GLU A 41 -4.51 -0.85 -6.50
N ARG A 42 -5.72 -0.35 -6.20
CA ARG A 42 -6.72 0.01 -7.22
C ARG A 42 -7.04 1.48 -7.13
N THR A 43 -6.94 2.18 -8.25
CA THR A 43 -7.29 3.59 -8.35
C THR A 43 -8.81 3.78 -8.41
N LEU A 44 -9.28 5.01 -8.22
CA LEU A 44 -10.71 5.35 -8.32
C LEU A 44 -11.30 5.11 -9.72
N ASP A 45 -10.46 5.16 -10.77
CA ASP A 45 -10.84 4.88 -12.15
C ASP A 45 -10.64 3.40 -12.54
N GLY A 46 -10.48 2.50 -11.55
CA GLY A 46 -10.46 1.05 -11.76
C GLY A 46 -9.14 0.47 -12.30
N LYS A 47 -8.07 1.26 -12.41
CA LYS A 47 -6.75 0.74 -12.80
C LYS A 47 -6.13 -0.01 -11.64
N ILE A 48 -5.47 -1.12 -11.94
CA ILE A 48 -4.72 -1.90 -10.95
C ILE A 48 -3.24 -1.54 -11.07
N ILE A 49 -2.62 -1.19 -9.96
CA ILE A 49 -1.20 -0.85 -9.86
C ILE A 49 -0.51 -1.96 -9.06
N VAL A 50 0.52 -2.57 -9.65
CA VAL A 50 1.41 -3.49 -8.95
C VAL A 50 2.69 -2.74 -8.62
N MET A 51 2.88 -2.45 -7.34
CA MET A 51 4.05 -1.77 -6.82
C MET A 51 5.20 -2.77 -6.65
N PRO A 52 6.42 -2.41 -7.06
CA PRO A 52 7.58 -3.25 -6.81
C PRO A 52 7.94 -3.30 -5.32
N PRO A 53 8.75 -4.28 -4.90
CA PRO A 53 9.22 -4.36 -3.52
C PRO A 53 10.01 -3.11 -3.16
N THR A 54 9.84 -2.65 -1.92
CA THR A 54 10.61 -1.52 -1.39
C THR A 54 12.02 -1.97 -1.03
N GLY A 55 13.04 -1.22 -1.49
CA GLY A 55 14.43 -1.48 -1.12
C GLY A 55 14.71 -1.21 0.36
N GLY A 56 15.76 -1.84 0.91
CA GLY A 56 16.07 -1.81 2.35
C GLY A 56 16.19 -0.41 2.96
N GLU A 57 16.84 0.53 2.28
CA GLU A 57 16.97 1.93 2.74
C GLU A 57 15.61 2.64 2.85
N THR A 58 14.71 2.40 1.90
CA THR A 58 13.36 2.97 1.94
C THR A 58 12.53 2.29 3.03
N SER A 59 12.72 0.98 3.25
CA SER A 59 12.09 0.25 4.34
C SER A 59 12.52 0.76 5.71
N ASP A 60 13.81 1.07 5.89
CA ASP A 60 14.35 1.63 7.12
C ASP A 60 13.75 3.00 7.43
N ARG A 61 13.76 3.91 6.45
CA ARG A 61 13.10 5.23 6.57
C ARG A 61 11.61 5.11 6.90
N ASN A 62 10.89 4.22 6.21
CA ASN A 62 9.48 3.97 6.49
C ASN A 62 9.26 3.47 7.92
N SER A 63 10.18 2.65 8.44
CA SER A 63 10.10 2.10 9.79
C SER A 63 10.27 3.19 10.85
N ASP A 64 11.24 4.09 10.68
CA ASP A 64 11.47 5.22 11.59
C ASP A 64 10.27 6.17 11.60
N ILE A 65 9.74 6.54 10.43
CA ILE A 65 8.54 7.38 10.32
C ILE A 65 7.33 6.71 10.98
N ASN A 66 7.13 5.40 10.74
CA ASN A 66 6.02 4.68 11.35
C ASN A 66 6.13 4.65 12.88
N PHE A 67 7.35 4.45 13.40
CA PHE A 67 7.62 4.47 14.83
C PHE A 67 7.26 5.81 15.45
N GLN A 68 7.76 6.91 14.88
CA GLN A 68 7.49 8.26 15.39
C GLN A 68 5.98 8.58 15.38
N LEU A 69 5.28 8.24 14.29
CA LEU A 69 3.85 8.47 14.18
C LEU A 69 3.05 7.62 15.19
N ARG A 70 3.44 6.35 15.39
CA ARG A 70 2.85 5.49 16.42
C ARG A 70 3.08 6.03 17.83
N LEU A 71 4.26 6.53 18.13
CA LEU A 71 4.59 7.09 19.43
C LEU A 71 3.74 8.32 19.73
N TRP A 72 3.67 9.26 18.78
CA TRP A 72 2.80 10.44 18.87
C TRP A 72 1.34 10.04 19.11
N ASN A 73 0.80 9.11 18.30
CA ASN A 73 -0.59 8.70 18.43
C ASN A 73 -0.88 7.96 19.76
N ARG A 74 0.10 7.23 20.31
CA ARG A 74 -0.05 6.62 21.65
C ARG A 74 -0.16 7.67 22.75
N GLN A 75 0.54 8.79 22.61
CA GLN A 75 0.50 9.90 23.56
C GLN A 75 -0.79 10.71 23.45
N THR A 76 -1.24 11.01 22.22
CA THR A 76 -2.39 11.87 21.96
C THR A 76 -3.73 11.13 21.89
N LYS A 77 -3.70 9.83 21.56
CA LYS A 77 -4.88 8.95 21.41
C LYS A 77 -5.90 9.46 20.37
N LEU A 78 -5.42 10.09 19.31
CA LEU A 78 -6.28 10.75 18.31
C LEU A 78 -6.72 9.82 17.16
N GLY A 79 -6.21 8.58 17.07
CA GLY A 79 -6.60 7.65 16.01
C GLY A 79 -5.85 6.33 16.01
N LYS A 80 -5.64 5.77 14.81
CA LYS A 80 -4.88 4.54 14.55
C LYS A 80 -3.82 4.81 13.48
N VAL A 81 -2.66 4.16 13.61
CA VAL A 81 -1.53 4.29 12.69
C VAL A 81 -1.28 2.95 12.00
N PHE A 82 -1.22 2.97 10.68
CA PHE A 82 -1.00 1.80 9.83
C PHE A 82 0.31 1.95 9.06
N GLU A 83 0.87 0.82 8.62
CA GLU A 83 2.03 0.81 7.72
C GLU A 83 1.59 1.15 6.29
N SER A 84 2.52 1.66 5.46
CA SER A 84 2.23 2.09 4.08
C SER A 84 1.85 0.94 3.13
N SER A 85 2.07 -0.31 3.53
CA SER A 85 1.63 -1.53 2.84
C SER A 85 0.23 -1.99 3.25
N CYS A 86 -0.38 -1.36 4.26
CA CYS A 86 -1.70 -1.75 4.73
C CYS A 86 -2.76 -1.29 3.73
N GLY A 87 -3.35 -2.25 3.00
CA GLY A 87 -4.49 -1.99 2.12
C GLY A 87 -5.69 -1.48 2.91
N ASN A 88 -6.17 -0.29 2.58
CA ASN A 88 -7.33 0.33 3.20
C ASN A 88 -8.32 0.77 2.10
N LYS A 89 -9.62 0.56 2.33
CA LYS A 89 -10.66 1.06 1.43
C LYS A 89 -10.78 2.57 1.60
N ALA A 90 -10.75 3.32 0.50
CA ALA A 90 -10.87 4.79 0.52
C ALA A 90 -12.28 5.31 0.89
N ALA A 91 -13.22 4.44 1.26
CA ALA A 91 -14.56 4.84 1.67
C ALA A 91 -14.54 5.31 3.14
N GLN A 92 -14.89 6.59 3.35
CA GLN A 92 -15.28 7.21 4.63
C GLN A 92 -14.21 7.79 5.58
N TRP A 93 -13.10 8.34 5.10
CA TRP A 93 -12.26 9.22 5.95
C TRP A 93 -12.90 10.58 6.33
N GLY A 94 -14.19 10.79 6.01
CA GLY A 94 -14.92 12.04 6.24
C GLY A 94 -16.26 11.91 6.98
N ARG A 95 -16.61 10.75 7.55
CA ARG A 95 -17.79 10.64 8.43
C ARG A 95 -17.46 9.82 9.68
N SER A 96 -17.55 10.53 10.81
CA SER A 96 -17.76 9.99 12.15
C SER A 96 -16.55 9.39 12.86
N PHE A 97 -15.71 10.29 13.41
CA PHE A 97 -15.28 10.13 14.79
C PHE A 97 -16.14 11.07 15.64
N SER A 98 -17.17 10.51 16.26
CA SER A 98 -17.92 11.10 17.40
C SER A 98 -17.80 10.15 18.56
#